data_AF-D3D1K8-F1
#
_entry.id   AF-D3D1K8-F1
#
_cell.length_a   1.000
_cell.length_b   1.000
_cell.length_c   1.000
_cell.angle_alpha   90.00
_cell.angle_beta   90.00
_cell.angle_gamma   90.00
#
_symmetry.space_group_name_H-M   'P 1'
#
loop_
_entity.id
_entity.type
_entity.pdbx_description
1 polymer ?
#
loop_
_entity_poly.entity_id
_entity_poly.type
_entity_poly.pdbx_seq_one_letter_code
_entity_poly.pdbx_strand_id
1 'polypeptide(L)'
;MGVVHRAVTRDHLEGIAHTALGTEHRLVGISRLRGGSKKGVYRLTFDDDTTVIVYSWDDAENYWVTPPADHTDPFAPACGIELFEASAMQRHQCPHFGKVALIEKGSSSEGSTCEQVVLGRALDDLTEAASRDPRITRFHEHLETVVRTLAAAVRPRSQYGLIHGELGPDHVLVDQHGQPVLIDIEGLMFFDVEWEHALLHLRFGEHYRWLGQSDLDEQRLTFHTLAMRLSLVAGPLRLLDGDFPDRALMRRIAERNLQEALAFLPITGRRPLGLDLRNDQPGSCCGRLAGTLVRQHGTVAMAGGQHRWPSQHQLSLLQALCHGTSHHRPSKLAGQALDRSAR
;
A
#
# COMPACT_ATOMS: atom_id res chain seq x y z
N MET A 1 -25.84 -4.85 18.65
CA MET A 1 -26.63 -4.93 17.41
C MET A 1 -25.63 -5.27 16.32
N GLY A 2 -25.63 -6.52 15.82
CA GLY A 2 -24.62 -6.95 14.83
C GLY A 2 -24.80 -6.16 13.54
N VAL A 3 -23.72 -5.57 13.03
CA VAL A 3 -23.72 -4.94 11.71
C VAL A 3 -23.97 -6.06 10.70
N VAL A 4 -25.10 -5.98 10.00
CA VAL A 4 -25.36 -6.88 8.89
C VAL A 4 -24.50 -6.37 7.73
N HIS A 5 -23.36 -7.02 7.49
CA HIS A 5 -22.53 -6.74 6.33
C HIS A 5 -23.37 -6.94 5.06
N ARG A 6 -23.73 -5.84 4.39
CA ARG A 6 -24.47 -5.92 3.13
C ARG A 6 -23.47 -6.23 2.03
N ALA A 7 -23.35 -7.51 1.69
CA ALA A 7 -22.49 -7.95 0.59
C ALA A 7 -22.91 -7.26 -0.72
N VAL A 8 -21.91 -6.78 -1.47
CA VAL A 8 -22.12 -6.27 -2.84
C VAL A 8 -22.76 -7.38 -3.69
N THR A 9 -23.84 -7.07 -4.40
CA THR A 9 -24.55 -8.05 -5.24
C THR A 9 -23.91 -8.19 -6.61
N ARG A 10 -24.16 -9.33 -7.29
CA ARG A 10 -23.75 -9.54 -8.68
C ARG A 10 -24.23 -8.42 -9.59
N ASP A 11 -25.52 -8.07 -9.49
CA ASP A 11 -26.14 -7.04 -10.33
C ASP A 11 -25.47 -5.66 -10.15
N HIS A 12 -25.04 -5.32 -8.94
CA HIS A 12 -24.26 -4.09 -8.70
C HIS A 12 -22.91 -4.14 -9.41
N LEU A 13 -22.17 -5.24 -9.29
CA LEU A 13 -20.85 -5.40 -9.93
C LEU A 13 -20.96 -5.46 -11.45
N GLU A 14 -22.00 -6.08 -11.99
CA GLU A 14 -22.28 -6.16 -13.42
C GLU A 14 -22.62 -4.78 -14.01
N GLY A 15 -23.45 -3.98 -13.32
CA GLY A 15 -23.72 -2.60 -13.71
C GLY A 15 -22.47 -1.71 -13.73
N ILE A 16 -21.58 -1.86 -12.75
CA ILE A 16 -20.29 -1.15 -12.69
C ILE A 16 -19.40 -1.58 -13.87
N ALA A 17 -19.27 -2.88 -14.10
CA ALA A 17 -18.49 -3.43 -15.20
C ALA A 17 -18.98 -2.94 -16.56
N HIS A 18 -20.30 -2.94 -16.79
CA HIS A 18 -20.89 -2.45 -18.03
C HIS A 18 -20.64 -0.96 -18.26
N THR A 19 -20.67 -0.16 -17.20
CA THR A 19 -20.37 1.28 -17.31
C THR A 19 -18.91 1.51 -17.71
N ALA A 20 -18.01 0.65 -17.26
CA ALA A 20 -16.57 0.79 -17.44
C ALA A 20 -16.04 0.21 -18.76
N LEU A 21 -16.48 -1.01 -19.09
CA LEU A 21 -15.97 -1.82 -20.20
C LEU A 21 -16.94 -1.87 -21.38
N GLY A 22 -18.19 -1.43 -21.18
CA GLY A 22 -19.28 -1.62 -22.14
C GLY A 22 -20.04 -2.93 -21.92
N THR A 23 -21.11 -3.12 -22.69
CA THR A 23 -22.01 -4.28 -22.58
C THR A 23 -21.54 -5.52 -23.35
N GLU A 24 -20.45 -5.40 -24.10
CA GLU A 24 -19.87 -6.48 -24.91
C GLU A 24 -19.20 -7.56 -24.04
N HIS A 25 -18.70 -7.19 -22.86
CA HIS A 25 -18.07 -8.12 -21.92
C HIS A 25 -19.11 -8.67 -20.94
N ARG A 26 -19.40 -9.97 -21.01
CA ARG A 26 -20.39 -10.59 -20.13
C ARG A 26 -19.74 -11.15 -18.87
N LEU A 27 -20.24 -10.75 -17.71
CA LEU A 27 -19.72 -11.20 -16.42
C LEU A 27 -20.04 -12.68 -16.17
N VAL A 28 -19.03 -13.54 -16.17
CA VAL A 28 -19.19 -15.00 -15.93
C VAL A 28 -18.81 -15.42 -14.52
N GLY A 29 -17.93 -14.67 -13.83
CA GLY A 29 -17.45 -15.03 -12.51
C GLY A 29 -17.22 -13.84 -11.58
N ILE A 30 -17.48 -14.04 -10.28
CA ILE A 30 -17.16 -13.09 -9.21
C ILE A 30 -16.47 -13.86 -8.09
N SER A 31 -15.36 -13.34 -7.59
CA SER A 31 -14.65 -13.87 -6.42
C SER A 31 -14.27 -12.73 -5.48
N ARG A 32 -14.74 -12.76 -4.22
CA ARG A 32 -14.26 -11.83 -3.19
C ARG A 32 -12.86 -12.25 -2.75
N LEU A 33 -11.88 -11.36 -2.91
CA LEU A 33 -10.52 -11.58 -2.43
C LEU A 33 -10.47 -11.40 -0.92
N ARG A 34 -9.65 -12.22 -0.25
CA ARG A 34 -9.42 -12.15 1.20
C ARG A 34 -8.33 -11.12 1.52
N GLY A 35 -8.31 -10.63 2.76
CA GLY A 35 -7.24 -9.75 3.27
C GLY A 35 -7.61 -8.26 3.35
N GLY A 36 -8.66 -7.81 2.66
CA GLY A 36 -9.15 -6.43 2.80
C GLY A 36 -9.74 -6.16 4.19
N SER A 37 -9.22 -5.15 4.89
CA SER A 37 -9.72 -4.72 6.21
C SER A 37 -10.51 -3.41 6.18
N LYS A 38 -10.26 -2.55 5.18
CA LYS A 38 -10.91 -1.23 5.00
C LYS A 38 -11.93 -1.21 3.86
N LYS A 39 -11.85 -2.18 2.95
CA LYS A 39 -12.61 -2.22 1.69
C LYS A 39 -12.86 -3.65 1.26
N GLY A 40 -13.95 -3.85 0.52
CA GLY A 40 -14.22 -5.08 -0.20
C GLY A 40 -13.40 -5.11 -1.47
N VAL A 41 -12.76 -6.24 -1.77
CA VAL A 41 -11.99 -6.43 -2.99
C VAL A 41 -12.58 -7.61 -3.75
N TYR A 42 -12.97 -7.38 -5.00
CA TYR A 42 -13.64 -8.36 -5.83
C TYR A 42 -12.90 -8.54 -7.15
N ARG A 43 -12.69 -9.79 -7.55
CA ARG A 43 -12.26 -10.16 -8.88
C ARG A 43 -13.47 -10.53 -9.72
N LEU A 44 -13.65 -9.84 -10.84
CA LEU A 44 -14.59 -10.16 -11.89
C LEU A 44 -13.87 -10.94 -12.99
N THR A 45 -14.57 -11.89 -13.59
CA THR A 45 -14.10 -12.66 -14.75
C THR A 45 -15.16 -12.57 -15.84
N PHE A 46 -14.75 -12.23 -17.05
CA PHE A 46 -15.60 -12.08 -18.23
C PHE A 46 -15.46 -13.27 -19.17
N ASP A 47 -16.35 -13.39 -20.14
CA ASP A 47 -16.39 -14.51 -21.09
C ASP A 47 -15.27 -14.53 -22.13
N ASP A 48 -14.53 -13.43 -22.24
CA ASP A 48 -13.29 -13.29 -23.02
C ASP A 48 -12.02 -13.52 -22.19
N ASP A 49 -12.17 -14.09 -20.98
CA ASP A 49 -11.13 -14.29 -19.98
C ASP A 49 -10.51 -12.99 -19.39
N THR A 50 -11.03 -11.81 -19.76
CA THR A 50 -10.64 -10.55 -19.11
C THR A 50 -11.00 -10.60 -17.63
N THR A 51 -10.18 -9.95 -16.81
CA THR A 51 -10.42 -9.84 -15.37
C THR A 51 -10.45 -8.39 -14.90
N VAL A 52 -11.21 -8.11 -13.85
CA VAL A 52 -11.26 -6.76 -13.25
C VAL A 52 -11.19 -6.87 -11.74
N ILE A 53 -10.40 -6.01 -11.12
CA ILE A 53 -10.39 -5.81 -9.67
C ILE A 53 -11.30 -4.63 -9.34
N VAL A 54 -12.32 -4.88 -8.53
CA VAL A 54 -13.23 -3.85 -8.01
C VAL A 54 -12.94 -3.62 -6.55
N TYR A 55 -12.71 -2.35 -6.20
CA TYR A 55 -12.60 -1.88 -4.83
C TYR A 55 -13.91 -1.24 -4.39
N SER A 56 -14.43 -1.69 -3.24
CA SER A 56 -15.66 -1.17 -2.63
C SER A 56 -15.36 -0.60 -1.24
N TRP A 57 -15.31 0.73 -1.16
CA TRP A 57 -15.19 1.48 0.11
C TRP A 57 -16.57 1.74 0.73
N ASP A 58 -17.33 0.66 0.96
CA ASP A 58 -18.57 0.73 1.72
C ASP A 58 -18.27 0.55 3.21
N ASP A 59 -18.97 1.26 4.09
CA ASP A 59 -18.81 1.12 5.55
C ASP A 59 -19.04 -0.33 6.01
N ALA A 60 -19.90 -1.08 5.31
CA ALA A 60 -20.13 -2.49 5.58
C ALA A 60 -18.90 -3.38 5.29
N GLU A 61 -17.92 -2.90 4.54
CA GLU A 61 -16.66 -3.61 4.23
C GLU A 61 -15.48 -3.11 5.07
N ASN A 62 -15.69 -2.10 5.92
CA ASN A 62 -14.68 -1.51 6.76
C ASN A 62 -14.75 -2.06 8.18
N TYR A 63 -13.75 -2.84 8.57
CA TYR A 63 -13.64 -3.42 9.92
C TYR A 63 -13.05 -2.44 10.95
N TRP A 64 -12.65 -1.25 10.53
CA TRP A 64 -12.09 -0.23 11.42
C TRP A 64 -13.19 0.74 11.86
N VAL A 65 -13.33 0.92 13.17
CA VAL A 65 -14.14 2.01 13.74
C VAL A 65 -13.29 3.28 13.69
N THR A 66 -13.35 4.01 12.59
CA THR A 66 -12.50 5.18 12.37
C THR A 66 -13.34 6.46 12.42
N PRO A 67 -12.85 7.56 13.04
CA PRO A 67 -13.35 8.89 12.74
C PRO A 67 -13.17 9.23 11.24
N PRO A 68 -13.82 10.28 10.73
CA PRO A 68 -13.66 10.70 9.33
C PRO A 68 -12.18 10.81 8.95
N ALA A 69 -11.83 10.34 7.75
CA ALA A 69 -10.44 10.34 7.31
C ALA A 69 -9.90 11.78 7.24
N ASP A 70 -8.92 12.09 8.07
CA ASP A 70 -8.11 13.28 7.91
C ASP A 70 -7.08 13.01 6.82
N HIS A 71 -7.39 13.43 5.59
CA HIS A 71 -6.53 13.18 4.45
C HIS A 71 -5.16 13.88 4.51
N THR A 72 -4.96 14.80 5.47
CA THR A 72 -3.67 15.44 5.69
C THR A 72 -2.66 14.52 6.36
N ASP A 73 -3.09 13.55 7.16
CA ASP A 73 -2.21 12.54 7.72
C ASP A 73 -1.63 11.63 6.59
N PRO A 74 -0.30 11.51 6.46
CA PRO A 74 0.33 10.75 5.37
C PRO A 74 0.00 9.26 5.36
N PHE A 75 -0.46 8.67 6.48
CA PHE A 75 -0.98 7.30 6.47
C PHE A 75 -2.46 7.20 6.80
N ALA A 76 -3.22 8.29 6.67
CA ALA A 76 -4.66 8.16 6.60
C ALA A 76 -5.06 7.28 5.41
N PRO A 77 -6.15 6.52 5.55
CA PRO A 77 -6.80 5.89 4.41
C PRO A 77 -7.08 6.93 3.33
N ALA A 78 -6.86 6.55 2.08
CA ALA A 78 -7.26 7.35 0.95
C ALA A 78 -8.25 6.53 0.11
N CYS A 79 -9.22 7.20 -0.50
CA CYS A 79 -10.22 6.54 -1.34
C CYS A 79 -10.49 7.39 -2.59
N GLY A 80 -11.06 6.74 -3.60
CA GLY A 80 -11.55 7.42 -4.79
C GLY A 80 -10.54 7.49 -5.95
N ILE A 81 -11.04 7.97 -7.09
CA ILE A 81 -10.34 7.95 -8.38
C ILE A 81 -9.14 8.90 -8.47
N GLU A 82 -9.16 10.00 -7.71
CA GLU A 82 -8.10 11.02 -7.71
C GLU A 82 -6.73 10.43 -7.34
N LEU A 83 -6.69 9.33 -6.57
CA LEU A 83 -5.46 8.60 -6.26
C LEU A 83 -4.82 7.96 -7.49
N PHE A 84 -5.64 7.39 -8.37
CA PHE A 84 -5.17 6.72 -9.58
C PHE A 84 -4.68 7.76 -10.58
N GLU A 85 -5.36 8.91 -10.68
CA GLU A 85 -4.91 10.07 -11.45
C GLU A 85 -3.54 10.56 -10.96
N ALA A 86 -3.37 10.70 -9.64
CA ALA A 86 -2.12 11.10 -9.00
C ALA A 86 -0.98 10.08 -9.17
N SER A 87 -1.29 8.78 -9.24
CA SER A 87 -0.28 7.73 -9.41
C SER A 87 0.34 7.67 -10.81
N ALA A 88 -0.29 8.31 -11.80
CA ALA A 88 0.25 8.41 -13.16
C ALA A 88 1.48 9.34 -13.25
N MET A 89 1.91 9.96 -12.14
CA MET A 89 3.10 10.79 -12.07
C MET A 89 4.39 10.03 -12.37
N GLN A 90 5.25 10.63 -13.20
CA GLN A 90 6.61 10.15 -13.47
C GLN A 90 7.65 10.61 -12.43
N ARG A 91 7.22 11.37 -11.41
CA ARG A 91 8.14 11.94 -10.41
C ARG A 91 8.48 10.90 -9.37
N HIS A 92 9.75 10.51 -9.30
CA HIS A 92 10.23 9.54 -8.30
C HIS A 92 10.80 10.19 -7.03
N GLN A 93 10.92 11.53 -7.00
CA GLN A 93 11.44 12.28 -5.85
C GLN A 93 10.71 13.62 -5.66
N CYS A 94 10.61 14.08 -4.42
CA CYS A 94 9.99 15.34 -4.03
C CYS A 94 10.72 15.98 -2.83
N PRO A 95 10.85 17.33 -2.75
CA PRO A 95 11.37 18.00 -1.55
C PRO A 95 10.36 18.02 -0.39
N HIS A 96 9.09 17.69 -0.66
CA HIS A 96 8.02 17.62 0.32
C HIS A 96 7.59 16.16 0.53
N PHE A 97 7.46 15.74 1.79
CA PHE A 97 6.86 14.46 2.11
C PHE A 97 5.34 14.58 2.15
N GLY A 98 4.64 13.45 1.96
CA GLY A 98 3.19 13.38 2.06
C GLY A 98 2.52 12.66 0.91
N LYS A 99 1.18 12.54 1.02
CA LYS A 99 0.35 11.89 -0.01
C LYS A 99 0.52 12.57 -1.35
N VAL A 100 0.66 11.77 -2.41
CA VAL A 100 0.83 12.27 -3.78
C VAL A 100 -0.33 13.20 -4.16
N ALA A 101 -1.57 12.79 -3.86
CA ALA A 101 -2.77 13.56 -4.17
C ALA A 101 -2.83 14.95 -3.49
N LEU A 102 -2.19 15.13 -2.33
CA LEU A 102 -2.10 16.45 -1.67
C LEU A 102 -1.01 17.31 -2.29
N ILE A 103 0.16 16.72 -2.52
CA ILE A 103 1.32 17.41 -3.11
C ILE A 103 0.98 17.92 -4.51
N GLU A 104 0.25 17.15 -5.32
CA GLU A 104 -0.21 17.60 -6.63
C GLU A 104 -1.15 18.80 -6.58
N LYS A 105 -1.97 18.89 -5.53
CA LYS A 105 -2.84 20.04 -5.28
C LYS A 105 -2.10 21.23 -4.65
N GLY A 106 -0.76 21.18 -4.57
CA GLY A 106 0.06 22.21 -3.92
C GLY A 106 -0.13 22.28 -2.41
N SER A 107 -0.71 21.23 -1.81
CA SER A 107 -0.90 21.09 -0.36
C SER A 107 0.19 20.22 0.24
N SER A 108 0.20 20.07 1.56
CA SER A 108 1.15 19.22 2.29
C SER A 108 0.42 18.29 3.24
N SER A 109 1.03 17.14 3.51
CA SER A 109 0.62 16.31 4.64
C SER A 109 0.95 16.99 5.98
N GLU A 110 0.24 16.58 7.04
CA GLU A 110 0.53 16.99 8.41
C GLU A 110 1.88 16.47 8.89
N GLY A 111 2.48 17.23 9.81
CA GLY A 111 3.80 16.98 10.37
C GLY A 111 4.89 17.85 9.75
N SER A 112 6.02 17.96 10.45
CA SER A 112 7.17 18.77 10.01
C SER A 112 8.18 17.96 9.20
N THR A 113 8.42 16.70 9.57
CA THR A 113 9.34 15.78 8.89
C THR A 113 8.86 14.33 8.98
N CYS A 114 9.34 13.45 8.10
CA CYS A 114 8.98 12.02 8.10
C CYS A 114 9.30 11.37 9.45
N GLU A 115 10.51 11.59 9.99
CA GLU A 115 10.89 10.96 11.26
C GLU A 115 10.04 11.41 12.45
N GLN A 116 9.53 12.65 12.46
CA GLN A 116 8.64 13.13 13.52
C GLN A 116 7.25 12.50 13.41
N VAL A 117 6.72 12.37 12.19
CA VAL A 117 5.45 11.68 11.97
C VAL A 117 5.55 10.21 12.38
N VAL A 118 6.63 9.52 12.00
CA VAL A 118 6.87 8.12 12.40
C VAL A 118 7.03 8.00 13.92
N LEU A 119 7.73 8.93 14.56
CA LEU A 119 7.92 8.94 16.01
C LEU A 119 6.58 9.07 16.74
N GLY A 120 5.75 10.05 16.37
CA GLY A 120 4.43 10.24 16.97
C GLY A 120 3.59 8.97 16.88
N ARG A 121 3.47 8.42 15.67
CA ARG A 121 2.71 7.19 15.41
C ARG A 121 3.25 5.97 16.16
N ALA A 122 4.56 5.79 16.23
CA ALA A 122 5.16 4.68 16.96
C ALA A 122 4.85 4.74 18.46
N LEU A 123 4.78 5.94 19.05
CA LEU A 123 4.42 6.14 20.45
C LEU A 123 2.93 5.92 20.71
N ASP A 124 2.07 6.34 19.76
CA ASP A 124 0.63 6.06 19.81
C ASP A 124 0.37 4.55 19.70
N ASP A 125 0.98 3.88 18.71
CA ASP A 125 0.89 2.43 18.54
C ASP A 125 1.43 1.68 19.77
N LEU A 126 2.52 2.15 20.38
CA LEU A 126 3.06 1.56 21.62
C LEU A 126 2.05 1.69 22.77
N THR A 127 1.47 2.87 22.96
CA THR A 127 0.45 3.13 23.99
C THR A 127 -0.77 2.25 23.77
N GLU A 128 -1.22 2.16 22.52
CA GLU A 128 -2.37 1.36 22.14
C GLU A 128 -2.12 -0.15 22.35
N ALA A 129 -0.95 -0.64 21.95
CA ALA A 129 -0.55 -2.03 22.19
C ALA A 129 -0.43 -2.34 23.69
N ALA A 130 0.07 -1.40 24.50
CA ALA A 130 0.19 -1.54 25.96
C ALA A 130 -1.16 -1.68 26.66
N SER A 131 -2.23 -1.11 26.09
CA SER A 131 -3.58 -1.29 26.61
C SER A 131 -4.16 -2.68 26.38
N ARG A 132 -3.57 -3.48 25.46
CA ARG A 132 -4.07 -4.78 25.02
C ARG A 132 -3.16 -5.97 25.33
N ASP A 133 -1.85 -5.76 25.48
CA ASP A 133 -0.89 -6.83 25.81
C ASP A 133 -0.05 -6.50 27.06
N PRO A 134 -0.15 -7.29 28.15
CA PRO A 134 0.55 -7.03 29.40
C PRO A 134 2.07 -7.08 29.29
N ARG A 135 2.63 -7.75 28.26
CA ARG A 135 4.08 -7.78 28.01
C ARG A 135 4.55 -6.42 27.51
N ILE A 136 3.78 -5.75 26.64
CA ILE A 136 4.08 -4.38 26.24
C ILE A 136 3.93 -3.44 27.42
N THR A 137 2.86 -3.56 28.23
CA THR A 137 2.69 -2.74 29.45
C THR A 137 3.93 -2.82 30.35
N ARG A 138 4.45 -4.03 30.56
CA ARG A 138 5.64 -4.27 31.40
C ARG A 138 6.89 -3.57 30.87
N PHE A 139 7.07 -3.49 29.56
CA PHE A 139 8.28 -2.93 28.92
C PHE A 139 8.06 -1.56 28.29
N HIS A 140 6.92 -0.92 28.53
CA HIS A 140 6.50 0.31 27.87
C HIS A 140 7.57 1.41 27.92
N GLU A 141 8.01 1.79 29.12
CA GLU A 141 9.01 2.87 29.29
C GLU A 141 10.35 2.56 28.60
N HIS A 142 10.74 1.28 28.57
CA HIS A 142 11.98 0.87 27.90
C HIS A 142 11.84 0.93 26.37
N LEU A 143 10.72 0.45 25.83
CA LEU A 143 10.44 0.54 24.40
C LEU A 143 10.29 2.00 23.95
N GLU A 144 9.61 2.83 24.72
CA GLU A 144 9.50 4.27 24.46
C GLU A 144 10.89 4.93 24.40
N THR A 145 11.76 4.60 25.37
CA THR A 145 13.14 5.09 25.39
C THR A 145 13.90 4.67 24.12
N VAL A 146 13.76 3.42 23.69
CA VAL A 146 14.41 2.92 22.47
C VAL A 146 13.87 3.63 21.23
N VAL A 147 12.54 3.77 21.09
CA VAL A 147 11.90 4.47 19.97
C VAL A 147 12.42 5.90 19.86
N ARG A 148 12.44 6.64 20.98
CA ARG A 148 12.94 8.03 21.02
C ARG A 148 14.44 8.11 20.71
N THR A 149 15.23 7.16 21.19
CA THR A 149 16.68 7.11 20.94
C THR A 149 16.97 6.86 19.46
N LEU A 150 16.27 5.92 18.83
CA LEU A 150 16.40 5.63 17.40
C LEU A 150 15.96 6.83 16.55
N ALA A 151 14.82 7.45 16.88
CA ALA A 151 14.34 8.64 16.19
C ALA A 151 15.34 9.80 16.27
N ALA A 152 15.94 10.03 17.44
CA ALA A 152 16.94 11.09 17.64
C ALA A 152 18.27 10.84 16.90
N ALA A 153 18.57 9.58 16.54
CA ALA A 153 19.76 9.23 15.76
C ALA A 153 19.58 9.49 14.25
N VAL A 154 18.33 9.54 13.76
CA VAL A 154 18.04 9.76 12.35
C VAL A 154 18.44 11.17 11.91
N ARG A 155 19.23 11.27 10.84
CA ARG A 155 19.67 12.55 10.28
C ARG A 155 18.53 13.20 9.50
N PRO A 156 18.33 14.53 9.58
CA PRO A 156 17.34 15.22 8.76
C PRO A 156 17.55 14.99 7.26
N ARG A 157 16.45 14.97 6.51
CA ARG A 157 16.45 14.79 5.05
C ARG A 157 15.55 15.83 4.39
N SER A 158 15.90 16.23 3.18
CA SER A 158 15.18 17.27 2.41
C SER A 158 14.67 16.76 1.05
N GLN A 159 14.75 15.46 0.80
CA GLN A 159 14.31 14.84 -0.44
C GLN A 159 13.74 13.46 -0.13
N TYR A 160 12.56 13.18 -0.66
CA TYR A 160 11.79 11.98 -0.37
C TYR A 160 11.55 11.19 -1.66
N GLY A 161 11.59 9.87 -1.56
CA GLY A 161 11.30 8.98 -2.68
C GLY A 161 9.81 8.72 -2.80
N LEU A 162 9.34 8.45 -4.01
CA LEU A 162 7.98 7.92 -4.20
C LEU A 162 7.95 6.48 -3.68
N ILE A 163 7.09 6.21 -2.69
CA ILE A 163 6.86 4.88 -2.13
C ILE A 163 5.40 4.49 -2.29
N HIS A 164 5.14 3.18 -2.33
CA HIS A 164 3.79 2.61 -2.35
C HIS A 164 3.13 2.68 -0.97
N GLY A 165 3.93 2.64 0.10
CA GLY A 165 3.48 2.69 1.49
C GLY A 165 2.97 1.35 2.02
N GLU A 166 2.61 0.42 1.15
CA GLU A 166 2.05 -0.89 1.48
C GLU A 166 2.53 -1.99 0.50
N LEU A 167 3.68 -1.87 -0.19
CA LEU A 167 4.00 -2.81 -1.29
C LEU A 167 4.13 -4.26 -0.80
N GLY A 168 3.61 -5.20 -1.57
CA GLY A 168 3.72 -6.62 -1.33
C GLY A 168 3.42 -7.45 -2.57
N PRO A 169 3.64 -8.77 -2.53
CA PRO A 169 3.39 -9.64 -3.68
C PRO A 169 1.93 -9.61 -4.13
N ASP A 170 1.00 -9.45 -3.20
CA ASP A 170 -0.44 -9.31 -3.44
C ASP A 170 -0.85 -7.93 -4.00
N HIS A 171 0.07 -6.96 -4.04
CA HIS A 171 -0.14 -5.63 -4.61
C HIS A 171 0.52 -5.46 -5.99
N VAL A 172 1.01 -6.56 -6.58
CA VAL A 172 1.57 -6.59 -7.93
C VAL A 172 0.79 -7.58 -8.77
N LEU A 173 0.19 -7.09 -9.84
CA LEU A 173 -0.36 -7.91 -10.92
C LEU A 173 0.64 -7.99 -12.06
N VAL A 174 0.46 -8.96 -12.97
CA VAL A 174 1.23 -9.08 -14.20
C VAL A 174 0.26 -8.97 -15.36
N ASP A 175 0.47 -8.00 -16.24
CA ASP A 175 -0.39 -7.81 -17.41
C ASP A 175 -0.12 -8.86 -18.50
N GLN A 176 -0.89 -8.78 -19.59
CA GLN A 176 -0.76 -9.68 -20.74
C GLN A 176 0.60 -9.61 -21.46
N HIS A 177 1.36 -8.54 -21.25
CA HIS A 177 2.69 -8.31 -21.80
C HIS A 177 3.81 -8.70 -20.81
N GLY A 178 3.46 -9.26 -19.66
CA GLY A 178 4.40 -9.63 -18.62
C GLY A 178 4.93 -8.45 -17.80
N GLN A 179 4.29 -7.27 -17.89
CA GLN A 179 4.68 -6.08 -17.13
C GLN A 179 4.02 -6.09 -15.75
N PRO A 180 4.75 -5.71 -14.69
CA PRO A 180 4.18 -5.55 -13.37
C PRO A 180 3.24 -4.33 -13.33
N VAL A 181 2.09 -4.51 -12.68
CA VAL A 181 1.10 -3.45 -12.43
C VAL A 181 0.90 -3.33 -10.94
N LEU A 182 1.19 -2.15 -10.38
CA LEU A 182 0.96 -1.87 -8.97
C LEU A 182 -0.53 -1.59 -8.74
N ILE A 183 -1.08 -2.20 -7.68
CA ILE A 183 -2.46 -2.00 -7.25
C ILE A 183 -2.47 -1.68 -5.75
N ASP A 184 -3.61 -1.25 -5.23
CA ASP A 184 -3.74 -0.84 -3.83
C ASP A 184 -2.85 0.35 -3.45
N ILE A 185 -2.85 1.35 -4.33
CA ILE A 185 -2.01 2.55 -4.25
C ILE A 185 -2.51 3.60 -3.23
N GLU A 186 -3.40 3.24 -2.30
CA GLU A 186 -3.90 4.17 -1.28
C GLU A 186 -2.76 4.69 -0.37
N GLY A 187 -1.73 3.87 -0.18
CA GLY A 187 -0.52 4.21 0.54
C GLY A 187 0.45 5.10 -0.22
N LEU A 188 0.20 5.42 -1.50
CA LEU A 188 1.18 6.09 -2.36
C LEU A 188 1.51 7.50 -1.84
N MET A 189 2.79 7.75 -1.58
CA MET A 189 3.27 9.00 -0.98
C MET A 189 4.75 9.26 -1.32
N PHE A 190 5.16 10.53 -1.24
CA PHE A 190 6.58 10.85 -1.12
C PHE A 190 6.98 10.71 0.34
N PHE A 191 7.91 9.79 0.62
CA PHE A 191 8.35 9.51 1.99
C PHE A 191 9.79 9.00 1.99
N ASP A 192 10.30 8.66 3.16
CA ASP A 192 11.55 7.92 3.27
C ASP A 192 11.44 6.54 2.63
N VAL A 193 12.35 6.22 1.71
CA VAL A 193 12.40 4.92 1.05
C VAL A 193 12.61 3.78 2.05
N GLU A 194 13.31 4.05 3.15
CA GLU A 194 13.53 3.10 4.23
C GLU A 194 12.22 2.64 4.90
N TRP A 195 11.14 3.43 4.83
CA TRP A 195 9.82 2.99 5.28
C TRP A 195 9.28 1.84 4.43
N GLU A 196 9.36 1.96 3.10
CA GLU A 196 8.99 0.90 2.17
C GLU A 196 9.90 -0.32 2.36
N HIS A 197 11.21 -0.12 2.44
CA HIS A 197 12.15 -1.22 2.61
C HIS A 197 11.98 -1.96 3.94
N ALA A 198 11.61 -1.26 5.03
CA ALA A 198 11.24 -1.91 6.28
C ALA A 198 10.06 -2.86 6.05
N LEU A 199 9.00 -2.43 5.36
CA LEU A 199 7.85 -3.29 5.06
C LEU A 199 8.21 -4.44 4.11
N LEU A 200 9.00 -4.18 3.06
CA LEU A 200 9.44 -5.20 2.10
C LEU A 200 10.25 -6.31 2.78
N HIS A 201 11.15 -5.98 3.70
CA HIS A 201 11.86 -6.98 4.51
C HIS A 201 10.88 -7.92 5.24
N LEU A 202 9.83 -7.37 5.83
CA LEU A 202 8.83 -8.14 6.57
C LEU A 202 7.99 -9.06 5.68
N ARG A 203 7.62 -8.58 4.49
CA ARG A 203 6.70 -9.27 3.58
C ARG A 203 7.39 -10.28 2.67
N PHE A 204 8.65 -10.04 2.29
CA PHE A 204 9.38 -10.88 1.34
C PHE A 204 10.38 -11.83 1.98
N GLY A 205 10.79 -11.58 3.24
CA GLY A 205 11.74 -12.46 3.94
C GLY A 205 13.01 -12.70 3.13
N GLU A 206 13.36 -13.96 2.87
CA GLU A 206 14.55 -14.33 2.08
C GLU A 206 14.54 -13.78 0.63
N HIS A 207 13.35 -13.50 0.09
CA HIS A 207 13.20 -12.96 -1.26
C HIS A 207 13.51 -11.46 -1.34
N TYR A 208 13.60 -10.75 -0.21
CA TYR A 208 13.98 -9.34 -0.16
C TYR A 208 15.34 -9.08 -0.82
N ARG A 209 16.24 -10.07 -0.86
CA ARG A 209 17.55 -9.95 -1.53
C ARG A 209 17.49 -9.47 -2.98
N TRP A 210 16.35 -9.64 -3.66
CA TRP A 210 16.11 -9.19 -5.03
C TRP A 210 15.56 -7.76 -5.13
N LEU A 211 15.10 -7.20 -4.01
CA LEU A 211 14.49 -5.87 -3.89
C LEU A 211 15.39 -4.88 -3.12
N GLY A 212 16.40 -5.38 -2.42
CA GLY A 212 17.29 -4.57 -1.60
C GLY A 212 18.08 -3.54 -2.41
N GLN A 213 18.25 -2.36 -1.81
CA GLN A 213 19.10 -1.28 -2.31
C GLN A 213 20.33 -1.15 -1.40
N SER A 214 21.48 -0.76 -1.96
CA SER A 214 22.75 -0.70 -1.22
C SER A 214 23.01 0.62 -0.49
N ASP A 215 22.18 1.64 -0.70
CA ASP A 215 22.39 3.02 -0.24
C ASP A 215 21.37 3.49 0.82
N LEU A 216 20.63 2.55 1.43
CA LEU A 216 19.68 2.86 2.50
C LEU A 216 20.39 3.39 3.77
N ASP A 217 19.76 4.37 4.43
CA ASP A 217 20.21 4.83 5.74
C ASP A 217 19.86 3.78 6.82
N GLU A 218 20.87 3.07 7.31
CA GLU A 218 20.71 1.99 8.29
C GLU A 218 20.06 2.46 9.61
N GLN A 219 20.32 3.70 10.05
CA GLN A 219 19.75 4.24 11.29
C GLN A 219 18.25 4.49 11.09
N ARG A 220 17.89 5.09 9.95
CA ARG A 220 16.50 5.31 9.57
C ARG A 220 15.74 4.01 9.35
N LEU A 221 16.36 3.04 8.66
CA LEU A 221 15.78 1.72 8.45
C LEU A 221 15.53 0.98 9.77
N THR A 222 16.47 1.06 10.71
CA THR A 222 16.33 0.47 12.05
C THR A 222 15.15 1.10 12.82
N PHE A 223 15.06 2.44 12.81
CA PHE A 223 13.96 3.17 13.42
C PHE A 223 12.60 2.80 12.80
N HIS A 224 12.49 2.84 11.48
CA HIS A 224 11.25 2.52 10.76
C HIS A 224 10.84 1.06 10.94
N THR A 225 11.81 0.14 11.02
CA THR A 225 11.53 -1.26 11.32
C THR A 225 10.84 -1.39 12.68
N LEU A 226 11.37 -0.78 13.75
CA LEU A 226 10.73 -0.83 15.06
C LEU A 226 9.32 -0.21 15.04
N ALA A 227 9.17 0.97 14.43
CA ALA A 227 7.87 1.63 14.29
C ALA A 227 6.84 0.73 13.56
N MET A 228 7.24 0.10 12.45
CA MET A 228 6.41 -0.84 11.69
C MET A 228 6.02 -2.06 12.53
N ARG A 229 6.95 -2.61 13.33
CA ARG A 229 6.65 -3.73 14.24
C ARG A 229 5.59 -3.32 15.26
N LEU A 230 5.70 -2.15 15.88
CA LEU A 230 4.73 -1.65 16.85
C LEU A 230 3.34 -1.48 16.20
N SER A 231 3.29 -0.93 14.98
CA SER A 231 2.04 -0.83 14.22
C SER A 231 1.40 -2.18 13.91
N LEU A 232 2.23 -3.18 13.57
CA LEU A 232 1.81 -4.57 13.35
C LEU A 232 1.54 -5.36 14.65
N VAL A 233 1.69 -4.73 15.81
CA VAL A 233 1.13 -5.21 17.08
C VAL A 233 -0.19 -4.49 17.35
N ALA A 234 -0.18 -3.16 17.37
CA ALA A 234 -1.33 -2.34 17.71
C ALA A 234 -2.53 -2.58 16.77
N GLY A 235 -2.32 -2.47 15.45
CA GLY A 235 -3.37 -2.62 14.44
C GLY A 235 -4.07 -3.98 14.50
N PRO A 236 -3.33 -5.11 14.45
CA PRO A 236 -3.95 -6.43 14.56
C PRO A 236 -4.65 -6.68 15.89
N LEU A 237 -4.12 -6.17 17.02
CA LEU A 237 -4.82 -6.27 18.31
C LEU A 237 -6.11 -5.44 18.33
N ARG A 238 -6.11 -4.24 17.73
CA ARG A 238 -7.31 -3.41 17.55
C ARG A 238 -8.36 -4.09 16.69
N LEU A 239 -7.97 -4.74 15.58
CA LEU A 239 -8.90 -5.53 14.76
C LEU A 239 -9.52 -6.70 15.54
N LEU A 240 -8.80 -7.26 16.51
CA LEU A 240 -9.30 -8.35 17.35
C LEU A 240 -10.35 -7.89 18.37
N ASP A 241 -10.49 -6.59 18.65
CA ASP A 241 -11.60 -6.06 19.45
C ASP A 241 -12.93 -6.15 18.69
N GLY A 242 -12.86 -6.09 17.35
CA GLY A 242 -14.00 -6.21 16.45
C GLY A 242 -14.30 -7.64 16.00
N ASP A 243 -15.06 -7.75 14.92
CA ASP A 243 -15.54 -8.99 14.31
C ASP A 243 -14.72 -9.46 13.10
N PHE A 244 -13.50 -8.92 12.93
CA PHE A 244 -12.62 -9.27 11.82
C PHE A 244 -12.47 -10.81 11.69
N PRO A 245 -12.74 -11.40 10.51
CA PRO A 245 -12.95 -12.85 10.39
C PRO A 245 -11.66 -13.67 10.57
N ASP A 246 -10.53 -13.18 10.05
CA ASP A 246 -9.24 -13.90 10.08
C ASP A 246 -8.48 -13.68 11.41
N ARG A 247 -9.15 -13.89 12.54
CA ARG A 247 -8.62 -13.63 13.90
C ARG A 247 -7.32 -14.38 14.20
N ALA A 248 -7.22 -15.64 13.77
CA ALA A 248 -6.03 -16.45 13.98
C ALA A 248 -4.81 -15.88 13.24
N LEU A 249 -5.01 -15.27 12.07
CA LEU A 249 -3.95 -14.58 11.34
C LEU A 249 -3.52 -13.32 12.09
N MET A 250 -4.47 -12.48 12.52
CA MET A 250 -4.17 -11.25 13.27
C MET A 250 -3.36 -11.54 14.55
N ARG A 251 -3.72 -12.59 15.30
CA ARG A 251 -2.95 -13.01 16.48
C ARG A 251 -1.51 -13.41 16.14
N ARG A 252 -1.29 -14.15 15.05
CA ARG A 252 0.07 -14.54 14.63
C ARG A 252 0.90 -13.34 14.19
N ILE A 253 0.28 -12.37 13.50
CA ILE A 253 0.95 -11.12 13.11
C ILE A 253 1.35 -10.35 14.37
N ALA A 254 0.42 -10.13 15.31
CA ALA A 254 0.72 -9.43 16.55
C ALA A 254 1.83 -10.13 17.36
N GLU A 255 1.72 -11.44 17.59
CA GLU A 255 2.69 -12.19 18.39
C GLU A 255 4.10 -12.15 17.79
N ARG A 256 4.24 -12.36 16.48
CA ARG A 256 5.55 -12.30 15.82
C ARG A 256 6.16 -10.91 15.96
N ASN A 257 5.40 -9.85 15.66
CA ASN A 257 5.93 -8.50 15.69
C ASN A 257 6.22 -8.00 17.11
N LEU A 258 5.49 -8.50 18.11
CA LEU A 258 5.78 -8.26 19.52
C LEU A 258 7.14 -8.82 19.92
N GLN A 259 7.41 -10.10 19.58
CA GLN A 259 8.69 -10.73 19.90
C GLN A 259 9.86 -9.98 19.28
N GLU A 260 9.70 -9.56 18.02
CA GLU A 260 10.69 -8.78 17.27
C GLU A 260 10.88 -7.37 17.84
N ALA A 261 9.81 -6.69 18.27
CA ALA A 261 9.90 -5.39 18.93
C ALA A 261 10.62 -5.49 20.28
N LEU A 262 10.33 -6.53 21.08
CA LEU A 262 11.01 -6.76 22.36
C LEU A 262 12.51 -7.09 22.18
N ALA A 263 12.92 -7.62 21.02
CA ALA A 263 14.32 -7.88 20.73
C ALA A 263 15.18 -6.61 20.59
N PHE A 264 14.55 -5.42 20.45
CA PHE A 264 15.25 -4.14 20.49
C PHE A 264 15.66 -3.70 21.90
N LEU A 265 15.09 -4.33 22.93
CA LEU A 265 15.46 -4.01 24.31
C LEU A 265 16.89 -4.49 24.58
N PRO A 266 17.71 -3.69 25.27
CA PRO A 266 19.05 -4.10 25.62
C PRO A 266 18.99 -5.35 26.51
N ILE A 267 19.61 -6.43 26.06
CA ILE A 267 19.87 -7.58 26.92
C ILE A 267 20.86 -7.11 27.97
N THR A 268 20.50 -7.22 29.24
CA THR A 268 21.38 -6.85 30.36
C THR A 268 22.74 -7.57 30.18
N GLY A 269 23.80 -6.81 29.86
CA GLY A 269 25.16 -7.33 29.68
C GLY A 269 25.72 -7.45 28.25
N ARG A 270 25.05 -6.97 27.19
CA ARG A 270 25.62 -6.89 25.82
C ARG A 270 25.37 -5.53 25.18
N ARG A 271 26.36 -4.99 24.44
CA ARG A 271 26.16 -3.80 23.58
C ARG A 271 25.02 -4.05 22.58
N PRO A 272 24.29 -3.00 22.13
CA PRO A 272 23.28 -3.15 21.09
C PRO A 272 23.92 -3.81 19.87
N LEU A 273 23.37 -4.94 19.44
CA LEU A 273 23.70 -5.52 18.15
C LEU A 273 23.18 -4.53 17.11
N GLY A 274 24.05 -3.99 16.26
CA GLY A 274 23.58 -3.52 14.96
C GLY A 274 22.82 -4.68 14.33
N LEU A 275 21.62 -4.43 13.83
CA LEU A 275 20.85 -5.40 13.07
C LEU A 275 21.71 -5.83 11.87
N ASP A 276 22.46 -6.92 12.03
CA ASP A 276 23.11 -7.55 10.89
C ASP A 276 22.01 -8.32 10.15
N LEU A 277 21.34 -7.62 9.24
CA LEU A 277 20.32 -8.14 8.33
C LEU A 277 20.88 -9.19 7.35
N ARG A 278 22.11 -9.68 7.55
CA ARG A 278 22.81 -10.62 6.66
C ARG A 278 22.81 -12.07 7.14
N ASN A 279 22.24 -12.39 8.30
CA ASN A 279 22.40 -13.73 8.87
C ASN A 279 21.10 -14.36 9.39
N ASP A 280 20.20 -14.70 8.46
CA ASP A 280 19.23 -15.78 8.65
C ASP A 280 19.64 -16.97 7.77
N GLN A 281 20.29 -17.96 8.40
CA GLN A 281 20.51 -19.31 7.85
C GLN A 281 19.43 -20.26 8.43
N PRO A 282 19.07 -21.34 7.70
CA PRO A 282 17.70 -21.81 7.62
C PRO A 282 17.29 -22.76 8.75
N GLY A 283 16.29 -22.35 9.53
CA GLY A 283 15.48 -23.25 10.35
C GLY A 283 14.35 -23.84 9.50
N SER A 284 14.50 -25.10 9.09
CA SER A 284 13.51 -25.91 8.38
C SER A 284 12.15 -25.93 9.09
N CYS A 285 11.20 -25.12 8.61
CA CYS A 285 9.76 -25.38 8.72
C CYS A 285 9.16 -25.24 7.32
N CYS A 286 9.22 -26.34 6.58
CA CYS A 286 8.67 -26.49 5.24
C CYS A 286 7.14 -26.36 5.27
N GLY A 287 6.63 -25.15 5.03
CA GLY A 287 5.25 -24.90 4.63
C GLY A 287 5.24 -24.45 3.18
N ARG A 288 5.03 -25.38 2.25
CA ARG A 288 4.87 -25.09 0.81
C ARG A 288 3.72 -24.11 0.59
N LEU A 289 4.02 -22.83 0.35
CA LEU A 289 3.19 -21.95 -0.46
C LEU A 289 3.70 -22.08 -1.89
N ALA A 290 3.16 -23.05 -2.63
CA ALA A 290 3.30 -23.09 -4.07
C ALA A 290 2.50 -21.92 -4.65
N GLY A 291 3.15 -20.77 -4.83
CA GLY A 291 2.61 -19.68 -5.61
C GLY A 291 2.66 -20.07 -7.09
N THR A 292 1.57 -20.62 -7.61
CA THR A 292 1.39 -20.76 -9.06
C THR A 292 1.22 -19.36 -9.64
N LEU A 293 2.22 -18.87 -10.38
CA LEU A 293 2.03 -17.73 -11.29
C LEU A 293 1.01 -18.14 -12.36
N VAL A 294 -0.25 -17.82 -12.12
CA VAL A 294 -1.31 -17.97 -13.13
C VAL A 294 -1.14 -16.79 -14.09
N ARG A 295 -0.73 -17.07 -15.34
CA ARG A 295 -0.88 -16.11 -16.44
C ARG A 295 -2.35 -15.72 -16.53
N GLN A 296 -2.67 -14.45 -16.32
CA GLN A 296 -4.01 -13.93 -16.54
C GLN A 296 -3.93 -12.75 -17.51
N HIS A 297 -4.76 -12.82 -18.55
CA HIS A 297 -4.87 -11.79 -19.56
C HIS A 297 -5.71 -10.63 -19.01
N GLY A 298 -5.28 -9.40 -19.33
CA GLY A 298 -6.00 -8.13 -19.13
C GLY A 298 -6.66 -7.93 -17.76
N THR A 299 -5.99 -7.26 -16.81
CA THR A 299 -6.61 -6.84 -15.55
C THR A 299 -6.76 -5.32 -15.46
N VAL A 300 -8.00 -4.84 -15.27
CA VAL A 300 -8.33 -3.42 -15.04
C VAL A 300 -8.71 -3.22 -13.58
N ALA A 301 -8.28 -2.12 -12.96
CA ALA A 301 -8.70 -1.72 -11.62
C ALA A 301 -9.81 -0.65 -11.73
N MET A 302 -10.94 -0.87 -11.06
CA MET A 302 -12.09 0.06 -11.03
C MET A 302 -12.37 0.51 -9.60
N ALA A 303 -12.58 1.81 -9.41
CA ALA A 303 -12.91 2.43 -8.13
C ALA A 303 -14.32 3.04 -8.17
N GLY A 304 -15.15 2.77 -7.16
CA GLY A 304 -16.47 3.39 -6.99
C GLY A 304 -16.75 3.70 -5.51
N GLY A 305 -17.27 4.91 -5.23
CA GLY A 305 -17.72 5.35 -3.90
C GLY A 305 -19.12 5.96 -3.96
N GLN A 306 -19.81 6.04 -2.82
CA GLN A 306 -21.22 6.47 -2.74
C GLN A 306 -21.47 7.95 -3.13
N HIS A 307 -20.42 8.77 -3.27
CA HIS A 307 -20.57 10.20 -3.56
C HIS A 307 -19.63 10.64 -4.71
N ARG A 308 -20.25 10.88 -5.88
CA ARG A 308 -19.71 11.29 -7.19
C ARG A 308 -19.09 10.18 -8.05
N TRP A 309 -19.84 9.90 -9.11
CA TRP A 309 -19.50 9.04 -10.24
C TRP A 309 -18.52 9.76 -11.19
N PRO A 310 -17.65 9.02 -11.91
CA PRO A 310 -16.66 9.65 -12.76
C PRO A 310 -17.30 10.40 -13.94
N SER A 311 -16.74 11.55 -14.30
CA SER A 311 -17.10 12.24 -15.55
C SER A 311 -16.59 11.46 -16.78
N GLN A 312 -17.11 11.75 -17.99
CA GLN A 312 -16.63 11.13 -19.23
C GLN A 312 -15.10 11.23 -19.42
N HIS A 313 -14.46 12.27 -18.89
CA HIS A 313 -13.00 12.44 -18.93
C HIS A 313 -12.24 11.41 -18.07
N GLN A 314 -12.85 10.95 -16.98
CA GLN A 314 -12.26 9.98 -16.05
C GLN A 314 -12.41 8.54 -16.56
N LEU A 315 -13.47 8.27 -17.33
CA LEU A 315 -13.65 7.00 -18.06
C LEU A 315 -12.61 6.83 -19.17
N SER A 316 -12.23 7.91 -19.87
CA SER A 316 -11.16 7.87 -20.88
C SER A 316 -9.76 7.60 -20.29
N LEU A 317 -9.50 8.00 -19.04
CA LEU A 317 -8.22 7.71 -18.38
C LEU A 317 -8.10 6.24 -17.94
N LEU A 318 -9.20 5.67 -17.45
CA LEU A 318 -9.32 4.23 -17.19
C LEU A 318 -9.12 3.43 -18.49
N GLN A 319 -9.72 3.86 -19.60
CA GLN A 319 -9.50 3.23 -20.92
C GLN A 319 -8.04 3.32 -21.41
N ALA A 320 -7.34 4.43 -21.15
CA ALA A 320 -5.93 4.59 -21.51
C ALA A 320 -4.98 3.70 -20.67
N LEU A 321 -5.36 3.38 -19.43
CA LEU A 321 -4.67 2.37 -18.62
C LEU A 321 -4.96 0.93 -19.10
N CYS A 322 -6.16 0.68 -19.65
CA CYS A 322 -6.50 -0.62 -20.25
C CYS A 322 -5.81 -0.85 -21.61
N HIS A 323 -5.62 0.21 -22.39
CA HIS A 323 -5.01 0.17 -23.70
C HIS A 323 -3.64 0.81 -23.59
N GLY A 324 -2.63 0.04 -23.16
CA GLY A 324 -1.23 0.46 -23.18
C GLY A 324 -0.93 1.13 -24.51
N THR A 325 -0.80 2.46 -24.51
CA THR A 325 -0.67 3.22 -25.76
C THR A 325 0.75 3.09 -26.26
N SER A 326 0.95 2.05 -27.05
CA SER A 326 1.90 2.10 -28.16
C SER A 326 1.48 3.22 -29.11
N HIS A 327 2.17 4.36 -29.06
CA HIS A 327 2.18 5.27 -30.19
C HIS A 327 3.51 5.21 -30.92
N HIS A 328 3.52 4.32 -31.90
CA HIS A 328 4.32 4.44 -33.10
C HIS A 328 4.07 5.81 -33.76
N ARG A 329 5.17 6.45 -34.19
CA ARG A 329 5.20 7.70 -34.96
C ARG A 329 4.28 7.65 -36.18
N PRO A 330 3.57 8.74 -36.52
CA PRO A 330 3.21 9.02 -37.90
C PRO A 330 4.37 9.76 -38.59
N SER A 331 4.90 9.14 -39.64
CA SER A 331 5.83 9.73 -40.58
C SER A 331 5.14 10.68 -41.56
N LYS A 332 5.82 11.80 -41.86
CA LYS A 332 5.80 12.65 -43.08
C LYS A 332 4.48 13.40 -43.37
N LEU A 333 4.45 14.72 -43.18
CA LEU A 333 4.88 15.74 -44.16
C LEU A 333 4.25 15.54 -45.56
N ALA A 334 3.07 16.15 -45.75
CA ALA A 334 2.64 16.76 -46.99
C ALA A 334 2.38 18.23 -46.62
N GLY A 335 3.14 19.21 -47.10
CA GLY A 335 3.23 19.56 -48.51
C GLY A 335 2.55 20.92 -48.68
N GLN A 336 3.24 22.00 -48.30
CA GLN A 336 2.90 23.35 -48.73
C GLN A 336 4.18 24.01 -49.24
N ALA A 337 4.38 23.89 -50.55
CA ALA A 337 5.30 24.72 -51.30
C ALA A 337 4.48 25.86 -51.91
N LEU A 338 4.69 27.08 -51.40
CA LEU A 338 4.45 28.32 -52.12
C LEU A 338 5.59 29.26 -51.78
N ASP A 339 6.64 29.24 -52.60
CA ASP A 339 7.34 30.46 -52.97
C ASP A 339 7.61 30.47 -54.47
N ARG A 340 7.40 31.63 -55.06
CA ARG A 340 7.48 31.96 -56.47
C ARG A 340 8.79 32.72 -56.72
N SER A 341 9.64 32.17 -57.58
CA SER A 341 10.46 32.89 -58.58
C SER A 341 11.35 31.83 -59.26
N ALA A 342 11.33 31.57 -60.55
CA ALA A 342 11.44 32.44 -61.72
C ALA A 342 12.75 33.25 -61.77
N ARG A 343 13.90 32.57 -61.81
CA ARG A 343 14.86 32.56 -62.94
C ARG A 343 16.12 31.77 -62.59
#